data_AF-A0A9D4Y8Q2-F1
#
_entry.id   AF-A0A9D4Y8Q2-F1
#
_cell.length_a   1.000
_cell.length_b   1.000
_cell.length_c   1.000
_cell.angle_alpha   90.00
_cell.angle_beta   90.00
_cell.angle_gamma   90.00
#
_symmetry.space_group_name_H-M   'P 1'
#
loop_
_entity.id
_entity.type
_entity.pdbx_description
1 polymer ?
#
loop_
_entity_poly.entity_id
_entity_poly.type
_entity_poly.pdbx_seq_one_letter_code
_entity_poly.pdbx_strand_id
1 'polypeptide(L)'
;MRKLCIWSILFLIQIFAEGDFLRRKINSSSEENDITSLPRDIHGAPPETLVIKLAEVIGNYKTLRKMALFWFRVVAELRKFWSEEQYLPGVPQNEIPDLKTCLLYQQFQVINCCISRKRLRIIATESLESMMMQASSNIKESANDDDGAPAGPVLYARLNTGERVLRLGADCQSGDLTLLETGEPVYSPVTQEGPLLTEDLIRETEEFVLRTGSVGAGCSQLLSDMQAFKAANPGCILEDFVRWHSPPDWTDNEASIEDSDVFDSGESLSIRGQLSRRMQKEGNLWRELWLTSKPVPAVKQAPLFDEDLAVEGILNAFEDIHPLELFGQLFVSLLGLGFAIAEPMLSSSKDFSKLFSDCKEYIVATCQNNKWSEKVDDLVQVYDTLETMLLNPEEALKMMKQTEESNTVTDEPKSRFKRLSLIFSSKDKVSKKNPSKDQTNDEEKSTRQSFSSFFENKSSLFSKKPPRSGSPSPSENPPLETDWTIV
;
A
#
# COMPACT_ATOMS: atom_id res chain seq x y z
N MET A 1 24.36 -13.32 6.26
CA MET A 1 23.81 -12.63 7.46
C MET A 1 24.87 -12.35 8.53
N ARG A 2 25.46 -13.34 9.22
CA ARG A 2 26.42 -13.05 10.32
C ARG A 2 27.54 -12.07 9.96
N LYS A 3 28.21 -12.26 8.82
CA LYS A 3 29.27 -11.33 8.37
C LYS A 3 28.73 -9.91 8.11
N LEU A 4 27.59 -9.80 7.43
CA LEU A 4 26.90 -8.52 7.25
C LEU A 4 26.56 -7.85 8.60
N CYS A 5 26.05 -8.61 9.57
CA CYS A 5 25.73 -8.08 10.90
C CYS A 5 26.98 -7.70 11.70
N ILE A 6 28.07 -8.48 11.60
CA ILE A 6 29.34 -8.19 12.26
C ILE A 6 29.93 -6.89 11.72
N TRP A 7 29.84 -6.61 10.42
CA TRP A 7 30.28 -5.33 9.84
C TRP A 7 29.37 -4.16 10.26
N SER A 8 28.04 -4.32 10.21
CA SER A 8 27.11 -3.33 10.76
C SER A 8 27.46 -3.02 12.22
N ILE A 9 27.77 -4.03 13.04
CA ILE A 9 28.06 -3.89 14.48
C ILE A 9 29.46 -3.34 14.76
N LEU A 10 30.49 -3.77 14.02
CA LEU A 10 31.88 -3.29 14.22
C LEU A 10 32.00 -1.81 13.81
N PHE A 11 31.31 -1.37 12.76
CA PHE A 11 31.22 0.04 12.40
C PHE A 11 30.35 0.84 13.39
N LEU A 12 29.28 0.23 13.94
CA LEU A 12 28.48 0.82 15.03
C LEU A 12 29.29 1.01 16.33
N ILE A 13 30.18 0.07 16.70
CA ILE A 13 31.02 0.18 17.91
C ILE A 13 32.07 1.31 17.76
N GLN A 14 32.53 1.59 16.55
CA GLN A 14 33.49 2.68 16.29
C GLN A 14 32.86 4.08 16.37
N ILE A 15 31.52 4.18 16.23
CA ILE A 15 30.78 5.47 16.19
C ILE A 15 29.95 5.71 17.46
N PHE A 16 29.47 4.67 18.16
CA PHE A 16 28.61 4.78 19.33
C PHE A 16 29.37 4.65 20.66
N ALA A 17 30.07 5.71 21.05
CA ALA A 17 30.03 6.13 22.44
C ALA A 17 28.78 7.01 22.60
N GLU A 18 27.90 6.69 23.55
CA GLU A 18 26.67 7.45 23.89
C GLU A 18 25.38 7.08 23.09
N GLY A 19 24.80 5.92 23.43
CA GLY A 19 23.54 5.93 24.18
C GLY A 19 22.20 6.29 23.52
N ASP A 20 22.07 6.57 22.21
CA ASP A 20 20.76 6.87 21.60
C ASP A 20 20.32 5.86 20.52
N PHE A 21 19.32 5.04 20.84
CA PHE A 21 18.96 3.78 20.16
C PHE A 21 18.22 3.93 18.81
N LEU A 22 17.80 5.14 18.42
CA LEU A 22 17.00 5.38 17.20
C LEU A 22 17.41 6.60 16.36
N ARG A 23 18.60 7.17 16.59
CA ARG A 23 19.04 8.36 15.83
C ARG A 23 20.22 8.02 14.93
N ARG A 24 20.01 7.09 13.99
CA ARG A 24 20.80 7.18 12.76
C ARG A 24 20.35 8.49 12.10
N LYS A 25 21.29 9.39 11.83
CA LYS A 25 21.05 10.54 10.97
C LYS A 25 22.05 10.33 9.85
N ILE A 26 21.67 9.52 8.86
CA ILE A 26 22.37 9.57 7.57
C ILE A 26 22.21 11.02 7.11
N ASN A 27 23.30 11.77 6.94
CA ASN A 27 23.29 13.20 6.67
C ASN A 27 22.32 13.52 5.51
N SER A 28 21.09 13.88 5.86
CA SER A 28 20.09 14.42 4.94
C SER A 28 20.42 15.89 4.73
N SER A 29 21.53 16.18 4.06
CA SER A 29 21.61 17.44 3.31
C SER A 29 20.58 17.35 2.18
N SER A 30 19.88 18.45 1.95
CA SER A 30 18.67 18.60 1.13
C SER A 30 18.86 18.35 -0.38
N GLU A 31 19.38 17.20 -0.77
CA GLU A 31 19.42 16.73 -2.16
C GLU A 31 18.94 15.27 -2.18
N GLU A 32 17.62 15.12 -2.23
CA GLU A 32 16.88 13.88 -1.98
C GLU A 32 16.93 12.86 -3.14
N ASN A 33 17.82 13.02 -4.14
CA ASN A 33 17.67 12.30 -5.40
C ASN A 33 18.74 11.26 -5.78
N ASP A 34 19.92 11.19 -5.16
CA ASP A 34 20.96 10.24 -5.64
C ASP A 34 21.62 9.35 -4.56
N ILE A 35 21.48 9.62 -3.26
CA ILE A 35 22.25 8.92 -2.20
C ILE A 35 21.55 7.64 -1.65
N THR A 36 20.33 7.31 -2.10
CA THR A 36 19.51 6.24 -1.48
C THR A 36 18.76 5.31 -2.45
N SER A 37 19.16 5.24 -3.73
CA SER A 37 18.42 4.40 -4.70
C SER A 37 18.62 2.90 -4.48
N LEU A 38 19.81 2.48 -4.04
CA LEU A 38 20.16 1.06 -4.06
C LEU A 38 19.27 0.16 -3.19
N PRO A 39 18.92 0.50 -1.93
CA PRO A 39 17.97 -0.31 -1.16
C PRO A 39 16.65 -0.52 -1.89
N ARG A 40 16.14 0.51 -2.60
CA ARG A 40 14.92 0.39 -3.42
C ARG A 40 15.15 -0.44 -4.68
N ASP A 41 16.30 -0.29 -5.34
CA ASP A 41 16.63 -1.00 -6.59
C ASP A 41 16.72 -2.52 -6.41
N ILE A 42 17.01 -2.97 -5.18
CA ILE A 42 17.13 -4.39 -4.81
C ILE A 42 15.91 -4.91 -4.05
N HIS A 43 14.84 -4.11 -3.89
CA HIS A 43 13.68 -4.43 -3.04
C HIS A 43 14.05 -4.72 -1.57
N GLY A 44 14.98 -3.96 -1.01
CA GLY A 44 15.31 -3.96 0.41
C GLY A 44 14.51 -2.93 1.21
N ALA A 45 14.48 -3.07 2.54
CA ALA A 45 13.88 -2.07 3.42
C ALA A 45 14.75 -0.80 3.50
N PRO A 46 14.15 0.40 3.65
CA PRO A 46 14.89 1.63 3.84
C PRO A 46 15.85 1.58 5.05
N PRO A 47 16.98 2.31 5.01
CA PRO A 47 17.82 2.50 6.18
C PRO A 47 16.98 3.05 7.33
N GLU A 48 17.26 2.62 8.57
CA GLU A 48 16.57 3.11 9.78
C GLU A 48 15.18 2.51 10.09
N THR A 49 14.75 1.49 9.35
CA THR A 49 13.47 0.81 9.60
C THR A 49 13.56 -0.34 10.61
N LEU A 50 12.40 -0.77 11.12
CA LEU A 50 12.29 -1.95 11.99
C LEU A 50 12.85 -3.20 11.34
N VAL A 51 12.62 -3.40 10.03
CA VAL A 51 13.11 -4.56 9.28
C VAL A 51 14.64 -4.67 9.36
N ILE A 52 15.35 -3.55 9.20
CA ILE A 52 16.81 -3.51 9.33
C ILE A 52 17.24 -3.92 10.75
N LYS A 53 16.56 -3.43 11.79
CA LYS A 53 16.88 -3.78 13.17
C LYS A 53 16.62 -5.25 13.48
N LEU A 54 15.51 -5.79 12.99
CA LEU A 54 15.22 -7.22 13.10
C LEU A 54 16.31 -8.06 12.41
N ALA A 55 16.77 -7.64 11.23
CA ALA A 55 17.82 -8.32 10.50
C ALA A 55 19.16 -8.30 11.25
N GLU A 56 19.57 -7.16 11.82
CA GLU A 56 20.76 -7.02 12.66
C GLU A 56 20.71 -7.98 13.87
N VAL A 57 19.59 -8.01 14.60
CA VAL A 57 19.43 -8.85 15.80
C VAL A 57 19.38 -10.34 15.44
N ILE A 58 18.60 -10.71 14.43
CA ILE A 58 18.47 -12.10 13.98
C ILE A 58 19.82 -12.65 13.53
N GLY A 59 20.57 -11.86 12.75
CA GLY A 59 21.87 -12.27 12.24
C GLY A 59 22.92 -12.47 13.32
N ASN A 60 22.76 -11.90 14.52
CA ASN A 60 23.64 -12.14 15.67
C ASN A 60 23.45 -13.50 16.33
N TYR A 61 22.34 -14.20 16.06
CA TYR A 61 22.08 -15.47 16.73
C TYR A 61 22.94 -16.64 16.21
N LYS A 62 23.44 -17.39 17.19
CA LYS A 62 24.13 -18.70 17.17
C LYS A 62 23.49 -19.81 16.32
N THR A 63 22.17 -19.87 16.37
CA THR A 63 21.44 -21.11 16.13
C THR A 63 20.06 -20.80 15.59
N LEU A 64 19.57 -21.61 14.65
CA LEU A 64 18.21 -21.50 14.10
C LEU A 64 17.14 -21.47 15.19
N ARG A 65 17.29 -22.28 16.25
CA ARG A 65 16.38 -22.28 17.40
C ARG A 65 16.23 -20.90 18.06
N LYS A 66 17.34 -20.17 18.25
CA LYS A 66 17.31 -18.81 18.84
C LYS A 66 16.69 -17.80 17.89
N MET A 67 16.97 -17.92 16.59
CA MET A 67 16.34 -17.07 15.56
C MET A 67 14.83 -17.27 15.52
N ALA A 68 14.36 -18.52 15.51
CA ALA A 68 12.95 -18.87 15.52
C ALA A 68 12.24 -18.38 16.79
N LEU A 69 12.83 -18.60 17.97
CA LEU A 69 12.28 -18.10 19.23
C LEU A 69 12.22 -16.57 19.28
N PHE A 70 13.21 -15.89 18.70
CA PHE A 70 13.19 -14.44 18.58
C PHE A 70 12.08 -13.98 17.64
N TRP A 71 11.94 -14.60 16.46
CA TRP A 71 10.87 -14.28 15.52
C TRP A 71 9.48 -14.48 16.13
N PHE A 72 9.26 -15.60 16.83
CA PHE A 72 8.00 -15.83 17.54
C PHE A 72 7.67 -14.70 18.53
N ARG A 73 8.67 -14.20 19.26
CA ARG A 73 8.48 -13.03 20.14
C ARG A 73 8.20 -11.75 19.36
N VAL A 74 8.84 -11.54 18.21
CA VAL A 74 8.56 -10.39 17.34
C VAL A 74 7.10 -10.41 16.90
N VAL A 75 6.59 -11.54 16.42
CA VAL A 75 5.18 -11.65 15.99
C VAL A 75 4.21 -11.41 17.15
N ALA A 76 4.51 -11.95 18.34
CA ALA A 76 3.73 -11.68 19.54
C ALA A 76 3.70 -10.19 19.91
N GLU A 77 4.83 -9.49 19.82
CA GLU A 77 4.88 -8.04 20.03
C GLU A 77 4.12 -7.29 18.92
N LEU A 78 4.26 -7.65 17.64
CA LEU A 78 3.48 -7.02 16.55
C LEU A 78 1.96 -7.13 16.80
N ARG A 79 1.49 -8.29 17.25
CA ARG A 79 0.09 -8.50 17.64
C ARG A 79 -0.30 -7.63 18.84
N LYS A 80 0.60 -7.45 19.81
CA LYS A 80 0.40 -6.53 20.92
C LYS A 80 0.27 -5.07 20.44
N PHE A 81 1.20 -4.59 19.60
CA PHE A 81 1.14 -3.25 19.01
C PHE A 81 -0.19 -3.02 18.28
N TRP A 82 -0.66 -4.00 17.50
CA TRP A 82 -1.98 -3.94 16.86
C TRP A 82 -3.12 -3.84 17.88
N SER A 83 -3.14 -4.71 18.90
CA SER A 83 -4.21 -4.73 19.91
C SER A 83 -4.25 -3.48 20.79
N GLU A 84 -3.11 -2.84 21.02
CA GLU A 84 -2.98 -1.59 21.78
C GLU A 84 -3.09 -0.35 20.88
N GLU A 85 -3.36 -0.54 19.58
CA GLU A 85 -3.40 0.50 18.56
C GLU A 85 -2.15 1.38 18.54
N GLN A 86 -0.97 0.81 18.81
CA GLN A 86 0.32 1.50 18.79
C GLN A 86 1.04 1.31 17.47
N TYR A 87 1.62 2.39 16.95
CA TYR A 87 2.40 2.34 15.72
C TYR A 87 3.69 1.55 15.90
N LEU A 88 4.01 0.74 14.89
CA LEU A 88 5.29 0.09 14.75
C LEU A 88 6.40 1.16 14.59
N PRO A 89 7.51 1.04 15.35
CA PRO A 89 8.58 2.02 15.31
C PRO A 89 9.35 1.97 13.99
N GLY A 90 9.76 3.12 13.45
CA GLY A 90 10.52 3.18 12.20
C GLY A 90 9.72 2.75 10.96
N VAL A 91 8.40 2.89 11.00
CA VAL A 91 7.46 2.65 9.90
C VAL A 91 6.53 3.87 9.80
N PRO A 92 6.27 4.42 8.61
CA PRO A 92 5.38 5.58 8.44
C PRO A 92 3.95 5.25 8.88
N GLN A 93 3.21 6.27 9.33
CA GLN A 93 1.88 6.07 9.95
C GLN A 93 0.72 6.05 8.95
N ASN A 94 0.76 6.88 7.91
CA ASN A 94 -0.39 7.09 7.01
C ASN A 94 0.03 7.04 5.53
N GLU A 95 1.00 6.19 5.22
CA GLU A 95 1.48 6.00 3.85
C GLU A 95 1.03 4.65 3.32
N ILE A 96 0.67 4.62 2.05
CA ILE A 96 0.40 3.37 1.33
C ILE A 96 1.69 2.54 1.20
N PRO A 97 1.60 1.21 1.07
CA PRO A 97 2.77 0.36 0.93
C PRO A 97 3.67 0.77 -0.25
N ASP A 98 4.98 0.88 -0.03
CA ASP A 98 5.95 1.20 -1.08
C ASP A 98 6.38 -0.09 -1.80
N LEU A 99 5.87 -0.29 -3.01
CA LEU A 99 6.14 -1.48 -3.84
C LEU A 99 7.62 -1.63 -4.24
N LYS A 100 8.46 -0.61 -4.02
CA LYS A 100 9.91 -0.69 -4.24
C LYS A 100 10.66 -1.27 -3.04
N THR A 101 9.98 -1.55 -1.94
CA THR A 101 10.60 -2.12 -0.72
C THR A 101 10.28 -3.60 -0.58
N CYS A 102 10.94 -4.30 0.35
CA CYS A 102 10.64 -5.71 0.60
C CYS A 102 9.22 -5.90 1.14
N LEU A 103 8.60 -7.04 0.81
CA LEU A 103 7.24 -7.38 1.20
C LEU A 103 6.99 -7.27 2.72
N LEU A 104 7.97 -7.66 3.53
CA LEU A 104 7.93 -7.57 4.99
C LEU A 104 7.77 -6.12 5.46
N TYR A 105 8.46 -5.18 4.81
CA TYR A 105 8.31 -3.76 5.12
C TYR A 105 6.95 -3.23 4.65
N GLN A 106 6.51 -3.62 3.45
CA GLN A 106 5.19 -3.28 2.93
C GLN A 106 4.08 -3.73 3.89
N GLN A 107 4.16 -4.94 4.42
CA GLN A 107 3.21 -5.47 5.40
C GLN A 107 3.24 -4.71 6.73
N PHE A 108 4.41 -4.26 7.20
CA PHE A 108 4.49 -3.36 8.35
C PHE A 108 3.83 -2.01 8.08
N GLN A 109 3.99 -1.46 6.87
CA GLN A 109 3.30 -0.23 6.46
C GLN A 109 1.78 -0.41 6.47
N VAL A 110 1.27 -1.56 5.99
CA VAL A 110 -0.16 -1.90 6.08
C VAL A 110 -0.63 -1.85 7.52
N ILE A 111 0.09 -2.45 8.47
CA ILE A 111 -0.29 -2.45 9.90
C ILE A 111 -0.43 -1.01 10.42
N ASN A 112 0.57 -0.16 10.21
CA ASN A 112 0.52 1.23 10.69
C ASN A 112 -0.59 2.05 10.01
N CYS A 113 -0.76 1.89 8.71
CA CYS A 113 -1.82 2.57 7.97
C CYS A 113 -3.21 2.12 8.45
N CYS A 114 -3.40 0.83 8.73
CA CYS A 114 -4.64 0.31 9.34
C CYS A 114 -4.93 0.93 10.71
N ILE A 115 -3.91 1.10 11.56
CA ILE A 115 -4.07 1.79 12.86
C ILE A 115 -4.53 3.24 12.64
N SER A 116 -3.91 3.95 11.70
CA SER A 116 -4.30 5.33 11.37
C SER A 116 -5.73 5.41 10.85
N ARG A 117 -6.13 4.50 9.94
CA ARG A 117 -7.50 4.43 9.41
C ARG A 117 -8.54 4.17 10.50
N LYS A 118 -8.28 3.23 11.42
CA LYS A 118 -9.17 2.98 12.57
C LYS A 118 -9.37 4.23 13.43
N ARG A 119 -8.27 4.91 13.76
CA ARG A 119 -8.31 6.15 14.55
C ARG A 119 -9.07 7.27 13.83
N LEU A 120 -8.77 7.49 12.55
CA LEU A 120 -9.45 8.50 11.73
C LEU A 120 -10.95 8.21 11.60
N ARG A 121 -11.33 6.93 11.47
CA ARG A 121 -12.73 6.51 11.41
C ARG A 121 -13.48 6.80 12.71
N ILE A 122 -12.86 6.59 13.87
CA ILE A 122 -13.43 6.94 15.18
C ILE A 122 -13.67 8.46 15.23
N ILE A 123 -12.65 9.26 14.94
CA ILE A 123 -12.74 10.74 14.94
C ILE A 123 -13.83 11.22 13.98
N ALA A 124 -13.88 10.67 12.76
CA ALA A 124 -14.87 11.06 11.78
C ALA A 124 -16.30 10.64 12.18
N THR A 125 -16.46 9.53 12.91
CA THR A 125 -17.75 9.09 13.46
C THR A 125 -18.21 10.05 14.56
N GLU A 126 -17.33 10.38 15.52
CA GLU A 126 -17.62 11.33 16.61
C GLU A 126 -17.95 12.73 16.06
N SER A 127 -17.20 13.19 15.06
CA SER A 127 -17.46 14.45 14.36
C SER A 127 -18.85 14.48 13.72
N LEU A 128 -19.22 13.41 13.01
CA LEU A 128 -20.53 13.28 12.38
C LEU A 128 -21.67 13.25 13.43
N GLU A 129 -21.49 12.52 14.52
CA GLU A 129 -22.49 12.45 15.60
C GLU A 129 -22.67 13.80 16.29
N SER A 130 -21.58 14.52 16.57
CA SER A 130 -21.60 15.87 17.13
C SER A 130 -22.38 16.84 16.21
N MET A 131 -22.11 16.81 14.90
CA MET A 131 -22.83 17.62 13.91
C MET A 131 -24.34 17.29 13.89
N MET A 132 -24.71 16.01 13.94
CA MET A 132 -26.11 15.58 13.97
C MET A 132 -26.83 16.03 15.25
N MET A 133 -26.14 16.00 16.40
CA MET A 133 -26.69 16.50 17.66
C MET A 133 -26.88 18.02 17.64
N GLN A 134 -25.92 18.79 17.13
CA GLN A 134 -26.05 20.24 16.97
C GLN A 134 -27.21 20.62 16.05
N ALA A 135 -27.33 19.95 14.90
CA ALA A 135 -28.44 20.17 13.97
C ALA A 135 -29.82 19.90 14.63
N SER A 136 -29.90 18.87 15.48
CA SER A 136 -31.13 18.53 16.22
C SER A 136 -31.48 19.55 17.30
N SER A 137 -30.48 20.18 17.91
CA SER A 137 -30.65 21.23 18.93
C SER A 137 -31.06 22.56 18.32
N ASN A 138 -30.48 22.95 17.17
CA ASN A 138 -30.85 24.16 16.44
C ASN A 138 -32.31 24.15 15.97
N ILE A 139 -32.87 22.96 15.67
CA ILE A 139 -34.30 22.80 15.34
C ILE A 139 -35.19 23.09 16.57
N LYS A 140 -34.69 22.93 17.80
CA LYS A 140 -35.43 23.22 19.03
C LYS A 140 -35.26 24.68 19.52
N GLU A 141 -34.15 25.33 19.18
CA GLU A 141 -33.85 26.71 19.60
C GLU A 141 -34.34 27.80 18.63
N SER A 142 -34.69 27.48 17.38
CA SER A 142 -35.25 28.42 16.40
C SER A 142 -36.66 28.96 16.73
N ALA A 143 -37.15 28.74 17.94
CA ALA A 143 -38.33 29.40 18.50
C ALA A 143 -38.02 30.76 19.18
N ASN A 144 -36.74 31.13 19.36
CA ASN A 144 -36.34 32.45 19.84
C ASN A 144 -35.14 32.97 19.03
N ASP A 145 -35.32 34.10 18.35
CA ASP A 145 -34.26 34.84 17.67
C ASP A 145 -33.17 35.27 18.67
N ASP A 146 -31.89 34.98 18.39
CA ASP A 146 -30.81 35.99 18.42
C ASP A 146 -29.50 35.47 17.79
N ASP A 147 -28.76 36.44 17.27
CA ASP A 147 -27.48 36.45 16.58
C ASP A 147 -26.32 35.87 17.43
N GLY A 148 -25.72 34.77 16.97
CA GLY A 148 -24.54 34.17 17.59
C GLY A 148 -23.89 33.15 16.67
N ALA A 149 -22.82 33.56 15.99
CA ALA A 149 -22.08 32.70 15.04
C ALA A 149 -21.56 31.41 15.72
N PRO A 150 -21.94 30.21 15.24
CA PRO A 150 -21.47 28.96 15.83
C PRO A 150 -20.14 28.50 15.21
N ALA A 151 -19.34 27.83 16.04
CA ALA A 151 -18.12 27.14 15.63
C ALA A 151 -18.44 26.02 14.62
N GLY A 152 -17.98 26.19 13.38
CA GLY A 152 -18.20 25.29 12.23
C GLY A 152 -19.64 25.34 11.70
N PRO A 153 -19.91 25.79 10.46
CA PRO A 153 -21.28 25.94 10.01
C PRO A 153 -21.88 24.55 9.76
N VAL A 154 -22.89 24.16 10.54
CA VAL A 154 -23.78 23.06 10.17
C VAL A 154 -24.31 23.34 8.77
N LEU A 155 -23.96 22.49 7.80
CA LEU A 155 -24.23 22.75 6.39
C LEU A 155 -25.58 22.16 5.99
N TYR A 156 -26.51 23.01 5.56
CA TYR A 156 -27.79 22.59 4.98
C TYR A 156 -27.79 22.82 3.46
N ALA A 157 -28.52 21.99 2.73
CA ALA A 157 -28.87 22.19 1.32
C ALA A 157 -30.38 22.44 1.22
N ARG A 158 -30.80 23.37 0.35
CA ARG A 158 -32.21 23.55 0.02
C ARG A 158 -32.61 22.64 -1.14
N LEU A 159 -33.68 21.87 -0.95
CA LEU A 159 -34.30 21.08 -2.01
C LEU A 159 -35.23 21.95 -2.87
N ASN A 160 -35.63 21.46 -4.04
CA ASN A 160 -36.63 22.11 -4.90
C ASN A 160 -37.99 22.28 -4.21
N THR A 161 -38.27 21.47 -3.19
CA THR A 161 -39.46 21.58 -2.33
C THR A 161 -39.38 22.74 -1.32
N GLY A 162 -38.22 23.40 -1.19
CA GLY A 162 -37.94 24.42 -0.18
C GLY A 162 -37.46 23.85 1.16
N GLU A 163 -37.50 22.53 1.35
CA GLU A 163 -37.01 21.85 2.56
C GLU A 163 -35.49 22.00 2.69
N ARG A 164 -35.01 22.21 3.93
CA ARG A 164 -33.58 22.25 4.25
C ARG A 164 -33.14 20.91 4.79
N VAL A 165 -32.22 20.26 4.09
CA VAL A 165 -31.67 18.96 4.48
C VAL A 165 -30.21 19.11 4.88
N LEU A 166 -29.82 18.47 5.98
CA LEU A 166 -28.44 18.46 6.47
C LEU A 166 -27.52 17.73 5.49
N ARG A 167 -26.37 18.33 5.15
CA ARG A 167 -25.32 17.71 4.34
C ARG A 167 -24.46 16.83 5.23
N LEU A 168 -24.51 15.52 5.02
CA LEU A 168 -23.75 14.56 5.82
C LEU A 168 -22.47 14.15 5.11
N GLY A 169 -21.33 14.31 5.79
CA GLY A 169 -20.03 13.94 5.23
C GLY A 169 -19.55 14.87 4.11
N ALA A 170 -20.02 16.12 4.08
CA ALA A 170 -19.45 17.15 3.22
C ALA A 170 -18.09 17.61 3.79
N ASP A 171 -17.06 17.64 2.94
CA ASP A 171 -15.70 18.06 3.31
C ASP A 171 -15.48 19.54 2.99
N CYS A 172 -15.43 19.87 1.69
CA CYS A 172 -15.22 21.23 1.21
C CYS A 172 -16.08 21.55 -0.02
N GLN A 173 -16.31 22.82 -0.30
CA GLN A 173 -17.04 23.25 -1.49
C GLN A 173 -16.22 22.94 -2.75
N SER A 174 -16.86 22.32 -3.74
CA SER A 174 -16.20 21.87 -4.97
C SER A 174 -16.13 22.99 -6.02
N GLY A 175 -15.31 24.02 -5.75
CA GLY A 175 -15.14 25.17 -6.64
C GLY A 175 -16.47 25.89 -6.92
N ASP A 176 -16.67 26.27 -8.18
CA ASP A 176 -17.86 27.02 -8.64
C ASP A 176 -19.02 26.10 -9.08
N LEU A 177 -18.94 24.79 -8.81
CA LEU A 177 -19.98 23.85 -9.20
C LEU A 177 -21.25 24.07 -8.36
N THR A 178 -22.38 24.16 -9.06
CA THR A 178 -23.73 24.18 -8.48
C THR A 178 -24.54 22.98 -8.97
N LEU A 179 -25.43 22.50 -8.11
CA LEU A 179 -26.37 21.43 -8.42
C LEU A 179 -27.35 21.88 -9.49
N LEU A 180 -27.50 21.07 -10.53
CA LEU A 180 -28.25 21.46 -11.73
C LEU A 180 -29.76 21.67 -11.47
N GLU A 181 -30.32 20.98 -10.47
CA GLU A 181 -31.75 21.07 -10.13
C GLU A 181 -32.06 22.17 -9.11
N THR A 182 -31.23 22.31 -8.07
CA THR A 182 -31.51 23.19 -6.92
C THR A 182 -30.75 24.52 -6.97
N GLY A 183 -29.69 24.62 -7.77
CA GLY A 183 -28.78 25.77 -7.81
C GLY A 183 -27.88 25.90 -6.57
N GLU A 184 -27.97 24.98 -5.62
CA GLU A 184 -27.13 24.96 -4.42
C GLU A 184 -25.67 24.61 -4.76
N PRO A 185 -24.67 25.10 -3.99
CA PRO A 185 -23.28 24.72 -4.20
C PRO A 185 -23.05 23.21 -4.02
N VAL A 186 -22.18 22.64 -4.85
CA VAL A 186 -21.71 21.27 -4.72
C VAL A 186 -20.61 21.19 -3.67
N TYR A 187 -20.69 20.20 -2.79
CA TYR A 187 -19.64 19.88 -1.82
C TYR A 187 -18.98 18.55 -2.19
N SER A 188 -17.66 18.53 -2.16
CA SER A 188 -16.90 17.29 -2.22
C SER A 188 -17.21 16.46 -0.97
N PRO A 189 -17.70 15.21 -1.12
CA PRO A 189 -17.91 14.32 0.01
C PRO A 189 -16.58 13.80 0.55
N VAL A 190 -16.54 13.51 1.84
CA VAL A 190 -15.56 12.57 2.41
C VAL A 190 -15.85 11.19 1.83
N THR A 191 -14.88 10.58 1.14
CA THR A 191 -14.98 9.24 0.56
C THR A 191 -14.23 8.20 1.39
N GLN A 192 -14.57 6.92 1.20
CA GLN A 192 -13.79 5.84 1.80
C GLN A 192 -12.44 5.70 1.08
N GLU A 193 -11.38 5.48 1.86
CA GLU A 193 -10.08 5.17 1.29
C GLU A 193 -10.07 3.78 0.63
N GLY A 194 -9.34 3.67 -0.48
CA GLY A 194 -9.20 2.41 -1.22
C GLY A 194 -8.42 1.34 -0.46
N PRO A 195 -8.43 0.08 -0.94
CA PRO A 195 -7.71 -1.02 -0.30
C PRO A 195 -6.20 -0.78 -0.28
N LEU A 196 -5.54 -1.23 0.79
CA LEU A 196 -4.08 -1.25 0.88
C LEU A 196 -3.56 -2.50 0.18
N LEU A 197 -2.78 -2.32 -0.88
CA LEU A 197 -2.30 -3.42 -1.71
C LEU A 197 -0.77 -3.53 -1.60
N THR A 198 -0.32 -4.64 -1.04
CA THR A 198 1.06 -5.10 -1.07
C THR A 198 1.34 -5.83 -2.40
N GLU A 199 2.60 -5.99 -2.76
CA GLU A 199 3.01 -6.60 -4.04
C GLU A 199 2.39 -8.00 -4.29
N ASP A 200 2.32 -8.83 -3.25
CA ASP A 200 1.69 -10.15 -3.30
C ASP A 200 0.19 -10.08 -3.59
N LEU A 201 -0.54 -9.17 -2.94
CA LEU A 201 -1.96 -8.94 -3.16
C LEU A 201 -2.26 -8.37 -4.55
N ILE A 202 -1.38 -7.51 -5.08
CA ILE A 202 -1.51 -6.99 -6.45
C ILE A 202 -1.39 -8.16 -7.44
N ARG A 203 -0.33 -8.97 -7.31
CA ARG A 203 -0.11 -10.14 -8.16
C ARG A 203 -1.27 -11.13 -8.10
N GLU A 204 -1.79 -11.42 -6.90
CA GLU A 204 -2.95 -12.30 -6.73
C GLU A 204 -4.21 -11.71 -7.38
N THR A 205 -4.45 -10.41 -7.20
CA THR A 205 -5.60 -9.73 -7.80
C THR A 205 -5.52 -9.75 -9.32
N GLU A 206 -4.35 -9.48 -9.90
CA GLU A 206 -4.12 -9.57 -11.34
C GLU A 206 -4.37 -10.98 -11.87
N GLU A 207 -3.83 -12.02 -11.21
CA GLU A 207 -4.08 -13.42 -11.59
C GLU A 207 -5.56 -13.80 -11.50
N PHE A 208 -6.26 -13.33 -10.45
CA PHE A 208 -7.68 -13.57 -10.27
C PHE A 208 -8.52 -12.89 -11.36
N VAL A 209 -8.20 -11.64 -11.68
CA VAL A 209 -8.88 -10.88 -12.76
C VAL A 209 -8.63 -11.55 -14.10
N LEU A 210 -7.40 -11.98 -14.39
CA LEU A 210 -7.07 -12.72 -15.61
C LEU A 210 -7.83 -14.04 -15.72
N ARG A 211 -8.05 -14.73 -14.60
CA ARG A 211 -8.76 -16.02 -14.56
C ARG A 211 -10.28 -15.89 -14.66
N THR A 212 -10.86 -14.87 -14.02
CA THR A 212 -12.32 -14.75 -13.84
C THR A 212 -12.96 -13.67 -14.71
N GLY A 213 -12.18 -12.73 -15.26
CA GLY A 213 -12.70 -11.56 -15.96
C GLY A 213 -13.51 -10.60 -15.08
N SER A 214 -13.45 -10.74 -13.75
CA SER A 214 -14.24 -9.96 -12.81
C SER A 214 -13.69 -8.55 -12.60
N VAL A 215 -14.57 -7.55 -12.51
CA VAL A 215 -14.24 -6.13 -12.26
C VAL A 215 -14.82 -5.63 -10.92
N GLY A 216 -15.11 -6.56 -10.00
CA GLY A 216 -15.91 -6.29 -8.79
C GLY A 216 -15.40 -5.19 -7.86
N ALA A 217 -14.07 -5.03 -7.74
CA ALA A 217 -13.46 -4.02 -6.86
C ALA A 217 -13.80 -2.58 -7.31
N GLY A 218 -13.75 -2.30 -8.61
CA GLY A 218 -14.07 -0.97 -9.15
C GLY A 218 -15.54 -0.59 -8.97
N CYS A 219 -16.45 -1.57 -9.00
CA CYS A 219 -17.87 -1.32 -8.79
C CYS A 219 -18.20 -0.95 -7.34
N SER A 220 -17.47 -1.53 -6.38
CA SER A 220 -17.68 -1.29 -4.95
C SER A 220 -17.24 0.12 -4.53
N GLN A 221 -16.07 0.57 -5.00
CA GLN A 221 -15.60 1.94 -4.78
C GLN A 221 -16.57 2.96 -5.38
N LEU A 222 -16.98 2.75 -6.64
CA LEU A 222 -17.91 3.65 -7.31
C LEU A 222 -19.25 3.76 -6.56
N LEU A 223 -19.79 2.64 -6.07
CA LEU A 223 -21.02 2.65 -5.27
C LEU A 223 -20.83 3.44 -3.97
N SER A 224 -19.71 3.24 -3.26
CA SER A 224 -19.35 3.99 -2.05
C SER A 224 -19.27 5.50 -2.31
N ASP A 225 -18.60 5.90 -3.39
CA ASP A 225 -18.45 7.32 -3.76
C ASP A 225 -19.81 7.96 -4.10
N MET A 226 -20.67 7.25 -4.83
CA MET A 226 -22.04 7.71 -5.12
C MET A 226 -22.88 7.89 -3.85
N GLN A 227 -22.78 6.96 -2.90
CA GLN A 227 -23.50 7.05 -1.62
C GLN A 227 -23.03 8.27 -0.81
N ALA A 228 -21.72 8.50 -0.76
CA ALA A 228 -21.12 9.63 -0.05
C ALA A 228 -21.50 10.96 -0.70
N PHE A 229 -21.44 11.04 -2.04
CA PHE A 229 -21.82 12.25 -2.78
C PHE A 229 -23.28 12.62 -2.57
N LYS A 230 -24.20 11.64 -2.60
CA LYS A 230 -25.62 11.86 -2.30
C LYS A 230 -25.87 12.35 -0.88
N ALA A 231 -25.08 11.89 0.08
CA ALA A 231 -25.18 12.34 1.48
C ALA A 231 -24.70 13.79 1.66
N ALA A 232 -23.62 14.17 0.99
CA ALA A 232 -23.06 15.52 1.02
C ALA A 232 -23.87 16.53 0.19
N ASN A 233 -24.58 16.06 -0.84
CA ASN A 233 -25.34 16.88 -1.78
C ASN A 233 -26.81 16.42 -1.90
N PRO A 234 -27.67 16.77 -0.93
CA PRO A 234 -29.11 16.51 -1.03
C PRO A 234 -29.71 17.15 -2.29
N GLY A 235 -30.52 16.39 -3.02
CA GLY A 235 -31.14 16.85 -4.27
C GLY A 235 -30.27 16.72 -5.52
N CYS A 236 -29.06 16.15 -5.42
CA CYS A 236 -28.21 15.90 -6.57
C CYS A 236 -28.76 14.82 -7.52
N ILE A 237 -28.33 14.91 -8.78
CA ILE A 237 -28.58 13.91 -9.81
C ILE A 237 -27.27 13.31 -10.34
N LEU A 238 -27.35 12.31 -11.22
CA LEU A 238 -26.18 11.60 -11.74
C LEU A 238 -25.23 12.55 -12.47
N GLU A 239 -25.79 13.52 -13.19
CA GLU A 239 -25.07 14.55 -13.94
C GLU A 239 -24.18 15.39 -13.01
N ASP A 240 -24.67 15.76 -11.81
CA ASP A 240 -23.88 16.46 -10.82
C ASP A 240 -22.70 15.61 -10.32
N PHE A 241 -22.96 14.32 -10.10
CA PHE A 241 -21.92 13.37 -9.70
C PHE A 241 -20.87 13.19 -10.79
N VAL A 242 -21.27 13.07 -12.06
CA VAL A 242 -20.33 12.92 -13.18
C VAL A 242 -19.49 14.18 -13.35
N ARG A 243 -20.08 15.38 -13.24
CA ARG A 243 -19.34 16.66 -13.27
C ARG A 243 -18.25 16.74 -12.20
N TRP A 244 -18.47 16.11 -11.05
CA TRP A 244 -17.51 16.06 -9.94
C TRP A 244 -16.50 14.90 -10.07
N HIS A 245 -16.96 13.67 -10.29
CA HIS A 245 -16.15 12.44 -10.24
C HIS A 245 -15.44 12.12 -11.56
N SER A 246 -16.08 12.44 -12.69
CA SER A 246 -15.53 12.23 -14.02
C SER A 246 -15.83 13.41 -14.95
N PRO A 247 -15.20 14.59 -14.72
CA PRO A 247 -15.40 15.77 -15.56
C PRO A 247 -15.29 15.52 -17.08
N PRO A 248 -14.38 14.64 -17.57
CA PRO A 248 -14.30 14.31 -19.00
C PRO A 248 -15.55 13.62 -19.58
N ASP A 249 -16.43 13.06 -18.74
CA ASP A 249 -17.69 12.45 -19.14
C ASP A 249 -18.88 13.43 -19.20
N TRP A 250 -18.61 14.70 -18.98
CA TRP A 250 -19.58 15.79 -19.14
C TRP A 250 -19.24 16.61 -20.40
N THR A 251 -20.27 17.05 -21.13
CA THR A 251 -20.11 17.90 -22.31
C THR A 251 -20.96 19.14 -22.15
N ASP A 252 -20.33 20.31 -22.14
CA ASP A 252 -21.02 21.59 -22.11
C ASP A 252 -21.59 21.91 -23.50
N ASN A 253 -22.84 22.37 -23.55
CA ASN A 253 -23.54 22.69 -24.79
C ASN A 253 -23.11 24.04 -25.41
N GLU A 254 -22.14 24.75 -24.82
CA GLU A 254 -21.73 26.09 -25.26
C GLU A 254 -20.89 26.09 -26.55
N ALA A 255 -20.33 24.94 -26.97
CA ALA A 255 -19.46 24.86 -28.14
C ALA A 255 -20.20 24.78 -29.51
N SER A 256 -21.53 24.83 -29.54
CA SER A 256 -22.32 24.68 -30.77
C SER A 256 -23.13 25.91 -31.19
N ILE A 257 -22.83 27.10 -30.63
CA ILE A 257 -23.57 28.34 -30.96
C ILE A 257 -23.00 29.07 -32.19
N GLU A 258 -21.83 28.70 -32.72
CA GLU A 258 -21.24 29.45 -33.85
C GLU A 258 -21.74 29.08 -35.25
N ASP A 259 -22.54 28.02 -35.46
CA ASP A 259 -23.02 27.64 -36.80
C ASP A 259 -24.42 26.97 -36.77
N SER A 260 -25.50 27.74 -36.58
CA SER A 260 -26.78 27.45 -37.26
C SER A 260 -27.81 28.57 -37.09
N ASP A 261 -27.85 29.48 -38.06
CA ASP A 261 -28.99 30.36 -38.29
C ASP A 261 -30.17 29.56 -38.88
N VAL A 262 -31.05 28.98 -38.07
CA VAL A 262 -32.42 28.64 -38.49
C VAL A 262 -33.39 28.80 -37.31
N PHE A 263 -34.37 29.69 -37.47
CA PHE A 263 -35.45 29.98 -36.53
C PHE A 263 -36.54 28.89 -36.49
N ASP A 264 -37.16 28.79 -35.30
CA ASP A 264 -38.55 28.42 -35.01
C ASP A 264 -38.87 26.94 -34.64
N SER A 265 -38.83 26.64 -33.34
CA SER A 265 -39.91 25.98 -32.60
C SER A 265 -39.64 26.03 -31.10
N GLY A 266 -40.62 26.52 -30.33
CA GLY A 266 -40.51 26.79 -28.89
C GLY A 266 -40.46 25.54 -28.01
N GLU A 267 -39.28 24.99 -27.82
CA GLU A 267 -38.92 24.20 -26.65
C GLU A 267 -37.68 24.85 -26.01
N SER A 268 -37.74 25.07 -24.70
CA SER A 268 -36.67 25.68 -23.91
C SER A 268 -35.33 25.03 -24.21
N LEU A 269 -34.49 25.70 -25.02
CA LEU A 269 -33.12 25.33 -25.30
C LEU A 269 -32.43 25.04 -23.97
N SER A 270 -32.13 23.77 -23.72
CA SER A 270 -31.42 23.34 -22.52
C SER A 270 -30.04 23.98 -22.52
N ILE A 271 -29.91 25.08 -21.77
CA ILE A 271 -28.63 25.65 -21.30
C ILE A 271 -27.84 24.60 -20.48
N ARG A 272 -28.48 23.48 -20.14
CA ARG A 272 -27.92 22.33 -19.44
C ARG A 272 -27.03 21.52 -20.39
N GLY A 273 -25.75 21.34 -20.03
CA GLY A 273 -24.87 20.37 -20.68
C GLY A 273 -25.40 18.93 -20.60
N GLN A 274 -24.69 18.00 -21.22
CA GLN A 274 -25.13 16.60 -21.35
C GLN A 274 -24.03 15.59 -20.99
N LEU A 275 -24.45 14.39 -20.58
CA LEU A 275 -23.55 13.26 -20.35
C LEU A 275 -22.88 12.78 -21.64
N SER A 276 -21.69 12.20 -21.55
CA SER A 276 -20.98 11.63 -22.69
C SER A 276 -21.74 10.47 -23.35
N ARG A 277 -21.47 10.21 -24.64
CA ARG A 277 -22.12 9.11 -25.40
C ARG A 277 -21.99 7.75 -24.72
N ARG A 278 -20.86 7.46 -24.06
CA ARG A 278 -20.66 6.19 -23.34
C ARG A 278 -21.54 6.08 -22.09
N MET A 279 -21.81 7.22 -21.43
CA MET A 279 -22.64 7.28 -20.23
C MET A 279 -24.13 7.27 -20.57
N GLN A 280 -24.49 7.70 -21.79
CA GLN A 280 -25.86 7.66 -22.28
C GLN A 280 -26.34 6.27 -22.74
N LYS A 281 -25.43 5.32 -22.92
CA LYS A 281 -25.74 3.97 -23.41
C LYS A 281 -26.77 3.25 -22.52
N GLU A 282 -27.70 2.53 -23.13
CA GLU A 282 -28.63 1.64 -22.41
C GLU A 282 -27.85 0.54 -21.67
N GLY A 283 -28.31 0.19 -20.46
CA GLY A 283 -27.62 -0.76 -19.58
C GLY A 283 -26.28 -0.24 -19.03
N ASN A 284 -26.12 1.09 -18.94
CA ASN A 284 -24.93 1.68 -18.33
C ASN A 284 -24.91 1.38 -16.82
N LEU A 285 -23.85 0.71 -16.37
CA LEU A 285 -23.66 0.28 -14.99
C LEU A 285 -23.68 1.45 -13.98
N TRP A 286 -23.15 2.63 -14.35
CA TRP A 286 -23.15 3.79 -13.44
C TRP A 286 -24.55 4.29 -13.17
N ARG A 287 -25.44 4.28 -14.18
CA ARG A 287 -26.86 4.61 -13.99
C ARG A 287 -27.55 3.60 -13.08
N GLU A 288 -27.30 2.31 -13.26
CA GLU A 288 -27.89 1.27 -12.41
C GLU A 288 -27.40 1.38 -10.95
N LEU A 289 -26.10 1.58 -10.74
CA LEU A 289 -25.53 1.81 -9.42
C LEU A 289 -26.05 3.11 -8.80
N TRP A 290 -26.19 4.17 -9.58
CA TRP A 290 -26.75 5.43 -9.10
C TRP A 290 -28.20 5.28 -8.66
N LEU A 291 -29.04 4.57 -9.42
CA LEU A 291 -30.44 4.36 -9.04
C LEU A 291 -30.59 3.54 -7.75
N THR A 292 -29.66 2.61 -7.50
CA THR A 292 -29.68 1.74 -6.32
C THR A 292 -28.95 2.31 -5.10
N SER A 293 -28.09 3.32 -5.28
CA SER A 293 -27.33 3.95 -4.19
C SER A 293 -28.20 4.83 -3.31
N LYS A 294 -27.93 4.78 -1.99
CA LYS A 294 -28.62 5.58 -0.96
C LYS A 294 -27.70 6.72 -0.47
N PRO A 295 -28.24 7.85 0.01
CA PRO A 295 -27.44 8.90 0.63
C PRO A 295 -26.90 8.41 1.98
N VAL A 296 -25.66 7.93 2.01
CA VAL A 296 -25.00 7.43 3.23
C VAL A 296 -23.58 8.00 3.28
N PRO A 297 -23.19 8.74 4.34
CA PRO A 297 -21.83 9.28 4.46
C PRO A 297 -20.81 8.16 4.67
N ALA A 298 -19.57 8.34 4.20
CA ALA A 298 -18.54 7.30 4.17
C ALA A 298 -18.38 6.52 5.49
N VAL A 299 -18.36 7.20 6.64
CA VAL A 299 -18.19 6.56 7.97
C VAL A 299 -19.31 5.58 8.34
N LYS A 300 -20.51 5.71 7.76
CA LYS A 300 -21.68 4.84 7.98
C LYS A 300 -21.87 3.77 6.90
N GLN A 301 -21.03 3.78 5.86
CA GLN A 301 -21.10 2.79 4.79
C GLN A 301 -20.47 1.45 5.21
N ALA A 302 -20.73 0.41 4.42
CA ALA A 302 -19.99 -0.84 4.55
C ALA A 302 -18.52 -0.59 4.18
N PRO A 303 -17.54 -1.04 4.99
CA PRO A 303 -16.13 -0.82 4.71
C PRO A 303 -15.70 -1.45 3.39
N LEU A 304 -14.99 -0.70 2.55
CA LEU A 304 -14.37 -1.24 1.33
C LEU A 304 -13.16 -2.12 1.63
N PHE A 305 -12.52 -1.87 2.76
CA PHE A 305 -11.36 -2.58 3.25
C PHE A 305 -11.59 -2.91 4.73
N ASP A 306 -11.33 -4.15 5.11
CA ASP A 306 -11.45 -4.62 6.49
C ASP A 306 -10.05 -4.64 7.12
N GLU A 307 -9.75 -3.59 7.89
CA GLU A 307 -8.45 -3.42 8.53
C GLU A 307 -8.13 -4.58 9.50
N ASP A 308 -9.13 -5.05 10.25
CA ASP A 308 -8.95 -6.14 11.21
C ASP A 308 -8.62 -7.44 10.49
N LEU A 309 -9.36 -7.78 9.44
CA LEU A 309 -9.10 -8.98 8.65
C LEU A 309 -7.73 -8.92 7.94
N ALA A 310 -7.35 -7.76 7.41
CA ALA A 310 -6.09 -7.58 6.70
C ALA A 310 -4.89 -7.76 7.64
N VAL A 311 -4.89 -7.08 8.80
CA VAL A 311 -3.78 -7.16 9.77
C VAL A 311 -3.71 -8.55 10.40
N GLU A 312 -4.84 -9.16 10.75
CA GLU A 312 -4.85 -10.53 11.26
C GLU A 312 -4.33 -11.53 10.21
N GLY A 313 -4.67 -11.33 8.93
CA GLY A 313 -4.12 -12.10 7.82
C GLY A 313 -2.58 -12.02 7.75
N ILE A 314 -2.03 -10.80 7.86
CA ILE A 314 -0.58 -10.55 7.88
C ILE A 314 0.08 -11.21 9.09
N LEU A 315 -0.48 -11.03 10.30
CA LEU A 315 0.10 -11.58 11.52
C LEU A 315 0.11 -13.11 11.51
N ASN A 316 -0.97 -13.74 11.05
CA ASN A 316 -1.02 -15.20 10.89
C ASN A 316 0.00 -15.69 9.85
N ALA A 317 0.15 -14.97 8.73
CA ALA A 317 1.18 -15.28 7.74
C ALA A 317 2.60 -15.17 8.30
N PHE A 318 2.86 -14.25 9.25
CA PHE A 318 4.14 -14.16 9.94
C PHE A 318 4.41 -15.31 10.92
N GLU A 319 3.37 -15.89 11.52
CA GLU A 319 3.53 -17.08 12.38
C GLU A 319 4.02 -18.29 11.57
N ASP A 320 3.51 -18.42 10.33
CA ASP A 320 3.78 -19.55 9.44
C ASP A 320 4.83 -19.25 8.34
N ILE A 321 5.51 -18.10 8.41
CA ILE A 321 6.43 -17.65 7.36
C ILE A 321 7.57 -18.64 7.13
N HIS A 322 7.82 -18.97 5.85
CA HIS A 322 8.89 -19.89 5.51
C HIS A 322 10.26 -19.26 5.82
N PRO A 323 11.21 -19.98 6.47
CA PRO A 323 12.49 -19.39 6.86
C PRO A 323 13.27 -18.76 5.70
N LEU A 324 13.26 -19.37 4.51
CA LEU A 324 13.94 -18.81 3.33
C LEU A 324 13.36 -17.45 2.92
N GLU A 325 12.05 -17.28 3.04
CA GLU A 325 11.35 -16.05 2.68
C GLU A 325 11.66 -14.94 3.68
N LEU A 326 11.55 -15.24 4.98
CA LEU A 326 11.91 -14.30 6.04
C LEU A 326 13.39 -13.88 5.93
N PHE A 327 14.30 -14.85 5.90
CA PHE A 327 15.73 -14.56 5.88
C PHE A 327 16.19 -13.90 4.59
N GLY A 328 15.54 -14.19 3.45
CA GLY A 328 15.83 -13.53 2.19
C GLY A 328 15.58 -12.04 2.25
N GLN A 329 14.41 -11.65 2.75
CA GLN A 329 14.05 -10.24 2.88
C GLN A 329 14.93 -9.49 3.87
N LEU A 330 15.26 -10.11 5.02
CA LEU A 330 16.20 -9.55 6.00
C LEU A 330 17.62 -9.42 5.42
N PHE A 331 18.07 -10.41 4.65
CA PHE A 331 19.39 -10.41 4.03
C PHE A 331 19.54 -9.30 2.98
N VAL A 332 18.58 -9.18 2.05
CA VAL A 332 18.58 -8.15 1.01
C VAL A 332 18.55 -6.76 1.63
N SER A 333 17.76 -6.57 2.69
CA SER A 333 17.68 -5.29 3.40
C SER A 333 19.02 -4.92 4.07
N LEU A 334 19.71 -5.89 4.70
CA LEU A 334 21.05 -5.66 5.26
C LEU A 334 22.12 -5.39 4.18
N LEU A 335 22.03 -6.08 3.06
CA LEU A 335 22.93 -5.87 1.93
C LEU A 335 22.78 -4.45 1.39
N GLY A 336 21.54 -3.99 1.18
CA GLY A 336 21.23 -2.62 0.76
C GLY A 336 21.73 -1.58 1.76
N LEU A 337 21.54 -1.81 3.06
CA LEU A 337 22.09 -0.95 4.11
C LEU A 337 23.61 -0.84 4.01
N GLY A 338 24.31 -1.97 3.83
CA GLY A 338 25.76 -1.97 3.78
C GLY A 338 26.31 -1.10 2.65
N PHE A 339 25.69 -1.19 1.49
CA PHE A 339 26.03 -0.34 0.34
C PHE A 339 25.66 1.12 0.53
N ALA A 340 24.49 1.41 1.11
CA ALA A 340 24.08 2.79 1.40
C ALA A 340 25.06 3.49 2.35
N ILE A 341 25.63 2.75 3.31
CA ILE A 341 26.68 3.26 4.20
C ILE A 341 28.01 3.45 3.45
N ALA A 342 28.36 2.51 2.57
CA ALA A 342 29.62 2.52 1.82
C ALA A 342 29.67 3.62 0.73
N GLU A 343 28.52 3.96 0.15
CA GLU A 343 28.39 4.85 -1.00
C GLU A 343 29.08 6.21 -0.86
N PRO A 344 28.84 7.03 0.18
CA PRO A 344 29.50 8.33 0.31
C PRO A 344 31.04 8.23 0.39
N MET A 345 31.56 7.12 0.92
CA MET A 345 32.99 6.90 1.13
C MET A 345 33.69 6.38 -0.13
N LEU A 346 33.06 5.44 -0.84
CA LEU A 346 33.69 4.75 -1.98
C LEU A 346 33.42 5.45 -3.31
N SER A 347 32.26 6.07 -3.51
CA SER A 347 31.92 6.79 -4.75
C SER A 347 32.79 8.03 -4.95
N SER A 348 33.20 8.68 -3.85
CA SER A 348 34.07 9.85 -3.85
C SER A 348 35.55 9.51 -4.08
N SER A 349 35.93 8.24 -3.93
CA SER A 349 37.31 7.77 -4.08
C SER A 349 37.63 7.47 -5.55
N LYS A 350 38.68 8.12 -6.09
CA LYS A 350 39.15 7.86 -7.47
C LYS A 350 39.63 6.43 -7.68
N ASP A 351 40.15 5.79 -6.64
CA ASP A 351 40.73 4.46 -6.74
C ASP A 351 39.68 3.34 -6.71
N PHE A 352 38.53 3.60 -6.09
CA PHE A 352 37.52 2.58 -5.77
C PHE A 352 36.16 2.80 -6.45
N SER A 353 35.88 4.00 -6.96
CA SER A 353 34.57 4.37 -7.51
C SER A 353 34.09 3.43 -8.63
N LYS A 354 34.99 3.03 -9.56
CA LYS A 354 34.64 2.09 -10.64
C LYS A 354 34.24 0.72 -10.10
N LEU A 355 35.07 0.14 -9.24
CA LEU A 355 34.81 -1.16 -8.66
C LEU A 355 33.55 -1.16 -7.78
N PHE A 356 33.33 -0.08 -7.03
CA PHE A 356 32.10 0.10 -6.26
C PHE A 356 30.86 0.10 -7.16
N SER A 357 30.94 0.78 -8.31
CA SER A 357 29.87 0.82 -9.31
C SER A 357 29.60 -0.56 -9.92
N ASP A 358 30.65 -1.31 -10.27
CA ASP A 358 30.55 -2.69 -10.76
C ASP A 358 29.89 -3.61 -9.72
N CYS A 359 30.23 -3.44 -8.44
CA CYS A 359 29.60 -4.18 -7.32
C CYS A 359 28.11 -3.83 -7.19
N LYS A 360 27.75 -2.54 -7.25
CA LYS A 360 26.35 -2.08 -7.22
C LYS A 360 25.54 -2.72 -8.34
N GLU A 361 26.02 -2.59 -9.58
CA GLU A 361 25.32 -3.14 -10.75
C GLU A 361 25.13 -4.66 -10.68
N TYR A 362 26.12 -5.39 -10.16
CA TYR A 362 26.02 -6.84 -10.02
C TYR A 362 24.94 -7.24 -9.02
N ILE A 363 24.87 -6.55 -7.88
CA ILE A 363 23.87 -6.86 -6.85
C ILE A 363 22.47 -6.52 -7.34
N VAL A 364 22.29 -5.34 -7.97
CA VAL A 364 21.00 -4.97 -8.56
C VAL A 364 20.54 -6.03 -9.57
N ALA A 365 21.42 -6.41 -10.50
CA ALA A 365 21.09 -7.43 -11.48
C ALA A 365 20.81 -8.82 -10.86
N THR A 366 21.46 -9.16 -9.75
CA THR A 366 21.29 -10.46 -9.09
C THR A 366 20.00 -10.52 -8.26
N CYS A 367 19.69 -9.45 -7.54
CA CYS A 367 18.49 -9.34 -6.71
C CYS A 367 17.21 -9.21 -7.56
N GLN A 368 17.21 -8.38 -8.61
CA GLN A 368 16.03 -8.17 -9.47
C GLN A 368 15.62 -9.41 -10.27
N ASN A 369 16.56 -10.31 -10.57
CA ASN A 369 16.25 -11.56 -11.27
C ASN A 369 15.66 -12.65 -10.35
N ASN A 370 15.40 -12.36 -9.07
CA ASN A 370 14.99 -13.33 -8.05
C ASN A 370 15.94 -14.54 -7.88
N LYS A 371 17.18 -14.43 -8.38
CA LYS A 371 18.22 -15.48 -8.33
C LYS A 371 19.21 -15.28 -7.19
N TRP A 372 18.90 -14.41 -6.23
CA TRP A 372 19.81 -14.09 -5.13
C TRP A 372 20.15 -15.33 -4.29
N SER A 373 19.20 -16.27 -4.13
CA SER A 373 19.36 -17.50 -3.35
C SER A 373 20.37 -18.46 -3.96
N GLU A 374 20.44 -18.53 -5.30
CA GLU A 374 21.43 -19.34 -6.03
C GLU A 374 22.84 -18.72 -5.99
N LYS A 375 22.92 -17.40 -5.81
CA LYS A 375 24.15 -16.62 -5.86
C LYS A 375 24.58 -16.03 -4.51
N VAL A 376 24.09 -16.59 -3.40
CA VAL A 376 24.38 -16.06 -2.06
C VAL A 376 25.88 -15.96 -1.79
N ASP A 377 26.67 -16.96 -2.21
CA ASP A 377 28.12 -16.95 -2.01
C ASP A 377 28.81 -15.81 -2.76
N ASP A 378 28.38 -15.54 -3.99
CA ASP A 378 28.91 -14.43 -4.80
C ASP A 378 28.50 -13.08 -4.19
N LEU A 379 27.25 -12.94 -3.72
CA LEU A 379 26.78 -11.74 -3.03
C LEU A 379 27.57 -11.47 -1.73
N VAL A 380 27.84 -12.52 -0.95
CA VAL A 380 28.68 -12.42 0.25
C VAL A 380 30.10 -12.02 -0.11
N GLN A 381 30.65 -12.51 -1.22
CA GLN A 381 31.98 -12.13 -1.66
C GLN A 381 32.06 -10.66 -2.14
N VAL A 382 31.04 -10.19 -2.86
CA VAL A 382 30.94 -8.77 -3.24
C VAL A 382 30.92 -7.92 -1.97
N TYR A 383 30.14 -8.32 -0.97
CA TYR A 383 30.10 -7.66 0.33
C TYR A 383 31.46 -7.68 1.07
N ASP A 384 32.12 -8.84 1.16
CA ASP A 384 33.44 -8.98 1.79
C ASP A 384 34.48 -8.07 1.10
N THR A 385 34.33 -7.82 -0.21
CA THR A 385 35.21 -6.93 -0.97
C THR A 385 34.96 -5.47 -0.60
N LEU A 386 33.70 -5.04 -0.52
CA LEU A 386 33.37 -3.70 -0.01
C LEU A 386 33.93 -3.46 1.39
N GLU A 387 33.73 -4.44 2.29
CA GLU A 387 34.26 -4.38 3.64
C GLU A 387 35.79 -4.22 3.63
N THR A 388 36.49 -4.96 2.75
CA THR A 388 37.95 -4.85 2.60
C THR A 388 38.36 -3.47 2.07
N MET A 389 37.64 -2.91 1.09
CA MET A 389 37.92 -1.58 0.55
C MET A 389 37.79 -0.48 1.62
N LEU A 390 36.84 -0.64 2.54
CA LEU A 390 36.57 0.32 3.61
C LEU A 390 37.50 0.15 4.82
N LEU A 391 37.76 -1.07 5.25
CA LEU A 391 38.54 -1.34 6.46
C LEU A 391 40.05 -1.40 6.19
N ASN A 392 40.47 -1.90 5.02
CA ASN A 392 41.87 -2.10 4.65
C ASN A 392 42.14 -1.61 3.22
N PRO A 393 42.04 -0.29 2.95
CA PRO A 393 42.16 0.25 1.60
C PRO A 393 43.51 -0.07 0.95
N GLU A 394 44.61 -0.09 1.71
CA GLU A 394 45.93 -0.45 1.18
C GLU A 394 46.01 -1.91 0.71
N GLU A 395 45.35 -2.82 1.44
CA GLU A 395 45.26 -4.23 1.08
C GLU A 395 44.41 -4.42 -0.17
N ALA A 396 43.27 -3.71 -0.24
CA ALA A 396 42.41 -3.68 -1.42
C ALA A 396 43.16 -3.17 -2.66
N LEU A 397 43.93 -2.08 -2.55
CA LEU A 397 44.74 -1.53 -3.66
C LEU A 397 45.83 -2.50 -4.11
N LYS A 398 46.51 -3.18 -3.18
CA LYS A 398 47.51 -4.21 -3.51
C LYS A 398 46.87 -5.37 -4.26
N MET A 399 45.70 -5.83 -3.82
CA MET A 399 44.97 -6.92 -4.49
C MET A 399 44.45 -6.52 -5.88
N MET A 400 44.02 -5.27 -6.06
CA MET A 400 43.59 -4.75 -7.36
C MET A 400 44.76 -4.74 -8.36
N LYS A 401 45.92 -4.20 -7.96
CA LYS A 401 47.14 -4.14 -8.81
C LYS A 401 47.66 -5.52 -9.19
N GLN A 402 47.68 -6.48 -8.25
CA GLN A 402 48.08 -7.86 -8.53
C GLN A 402 47.15 -8.59 -9.51
N THR A 403 45.88 -8.16 -9.60
CA THR A 403 44.91 -8.74 -10.53
C THR A 403 45.12 -8.23 -11.97
N GLU A 404 45.56 -6.99 -12.15
CA GLU A 404 45.93 -6.44 -13.46
C GLU A 404 47.23 -7.04 -14.01
N GLU A 405 48.18 -7.38 -13.14
CA GLU A 405 49.50 -7.91 -13.53
C GLU A 405 49.54 -9.42 -13.82
N SER A 406 48.52 -10.20 -13.42
CA SER A 406 48.56 -11.68 -13.46
C SER A 406 47.52 -12.34 -14.38
N ASN A 407 47.33 -11.79 -15.58
CA ASN A 407 46.52 -12.37 -16.67
C ASN A 407 47.14 -13.61 -17.33
N THR A 408 47.77 -14.51 -16.57
CA THR A 408 48.21 -15.83 -17.04
C THR A 408 47.66 -16.95 -16.17
N VAL A 409 47.14 -17.96 -16.86
CA VAL A 409 46.26 -19.05 -16.39
C VAL A 409 47.00 -20.04 -15.49
N THR A 410 46.47 -20.33 -14.30
CA THR A 410 46.13 -21.68 -13.75
C THR A 410 45.92 -21.65 -12.23
N ASP A 411 45.02 -22.54 -11.78
CA ASP A 411 44.61 -22.87 -10.40
C ASP A 411 43.74 -21.89 -9.61
N GLU A 412 42.85 -22.49 -8.79
CA GLU A 412 41.74 -21.91 -8.03
C GLU A 412 41.93 -20.45 -7.59
N PRO A 413 40.87 -19.61 -7.60
CA PRO A 413 41.00 -18.18 -7.40
C PRO A 413 41.34 -17.87 -5.94
N LYS A 414 42.63 -17.85 -5.61
CA LYS A 414 43.14 -17.51 -4.27
C LYS A 414 43.00 -16.03 -3.94
N SER A 415 42.77 -15.15 -4.91
CA SER A 415 42.50 -13.72 -4.65
C SER A 415 41.02 -13.37 -4.86
N ARG A 416 40.42 -12.67 -3.89
CA ARG A 416 39.01 -12.25 -3.89
C ARG A 416 38.65 -11.42 -5.14
N PHE A 417 39.58 -10.61 -5.63
CA PHE A 417 39.41 -9.75 -6.81
C PHE A 417 39.49 -10.53 -8.13
N LYS A 418 40.25 -11.62 -8.23
CA LYS A 418 40.24 -12.51 -9.41
C LYS A 418 38.91 -13.24 -9.57
N ARG A 419 38.27 -13.62 -8.46
CA ARG A 419 36.93 -14.20 -8.51
C ARG A 419 35.87 -13.13 -8.78
N LEU A 420 36.04 -11.88 -8.33
CA LEU A 420 35.18 -10.77 -8.75
C LEU A 420 35.30 -10.44 -10.25
N SER A 421 36.51 -10.42 -10.80
CA SER A 421 36.68 -10.23 -12.25
C SER A 421 35.99 -11.36 -13.02
N LEU A 422 36.04 -12.61 -12.54
CA LEU A 422 35.26 -13.71 -13.12
C LEU A 422 33.74 -13.52 -12.97
N ILE A 423 33.28 -13.02 -11.82
CA ILE A 423 31.86 -12.71 -11.56
C ILE A 423 31.36 -11.64 -12.56
N PHE A 424 32.15 -10.58 -12.78
CA PHE A 424 31.80 -9.50 -13.71
C PHE A 424 31.99 -9.91 -15.19
N SER A 425 33.05 -10.65 -15.55
CA SER A 425 33.30 -11.14 -16.92
C SER A 425 32.31 -12.22 -17.38
N SER A 426 31.69 -12.95 -16.46
CA SER A 426 30.62 -13.91 -16.81
C SER A 426 29.36 -13.20 -17.34
N LYS A 427 29.18 -11.89 -17.06
CA LYS A 427 28.07 -11.06 -17.53
C LYS A 427 28.21 -10.71 -19.02
N ASP A 428 29.44 -10.50 -19.53
CA ASP A 428 29.71 -10.13 -20.93
C ASP A 428 29.38 -11.22 -21.95
N LYS A 429 29.26 -12.48 -21.51
CA LYS A 429 28.83 -13.59 -22.36
C LYS A 429 27.31 -13.76 -22.43
N VAL A 430 26.57 -13.25 -21.44
CA VAL A 430 25.11 -13.42 -21.34
C VAL A 430 24.36 -12.24 -21.97
N SER A 431 24.96 -11.06 -22.07
CA SER A 431 24.37 -9.86 -22.69
C SER A 431 24.25 -9.90 -24.23
N LYS A 432 24.63 -11.01 -24.89
CA LYS A 432 24.63 -11.17 -26.36
C LYS A 432 23.58 -12.12 -26.93
N LYS A 433 22.54 -12.52 -26.19
CA LYS A 433 21.41 -13.26 -26.77
C LYS A 433 20.08 -12.55 -26.54
N ASN A 434 19.56 -11.97 -27.62
CA ASN A 434 18.18 -11.51 -27.73
C ASN A 434 17.20 -12.69 -27.48
N PRO A 435 16.02 -12.46 -26.90
CA PRO A 435 15.04 -13.52 -26.72
C PRO A 435 14.26 -13.71 -28.02
N SER A 436 14.44 -14.87 -28.65
CA SER A 436 13.47 -15.43 -29.61
C SER A 436 12.53 -16.37 -28.85
N LYS A 437 11.25 -16.31 -29.20
CA LYS A 437 10.12 -17.06 -28.65
C LYS A 437 10.28 -18.58 -28.59
N ASP A 438 9.50 -19.13 -27.66
CA ASP A 438 8.83 -20.44 -27.59
C ASP A 438 9.43 -21.60 -26.78
N GLN A 439 8.65 -21.96 -25.72
CA GLN A 439 8.38 -23.28 -25.10
C GLN A 439 9.54 -23.90 -24.28
N THR A 440 9.33 -24.47 -23.07
CA THR A 440 8.22 -25.29 -22.56
C THR A 440 8.22 -25.32 -21.01
N ASN A 441 7.05 -25.58 -20.43
CA ASN A 441 6.74 -25.72 -19.00
C ASN A 441 7.34 -26.95 -18.31
N ASP A 442 7.34 -26.86 -16.97
CA ASP A 442 6.94 -27.87 -15.97
C ASP A 442 8.03 -28.16 -14.92
N GLU A 443 7.98 -27.43 -13.80
CA GLU A 443 8.36 -27.96 -12.46
C GLU A 443 8.06 -27.00 -11.27
N GLU A 444 7.60 -25.77 -11.50
CA GLU A 444 7.49 -24.75 -10.42
C GLU A 444 6.12 -24.70 -9.69
N LYS A 445 5.29 -25.73 -9.80
CA LYS A 445 3.92 -25.74 -9.22
C LYS A 445 3.79 -26.30 -7.81
N SER A 446 4.80 -26.96 -7.27
CA SER A 446 4.67 -27.70 -5.99
C SER A 446 4.75 -26.79 -4.75
N THR A 447 5.53 -25.71 -4.80
CA THR A 447 5.83 -24.90 -3.59
C THR A 447 4.90 -23.70 -3.39
N ARG A 448 4.06 -23.35 -4.39
CA ARG A 448 3.19 -22.16 -4.38
C ARG A 448 1.74 -22.44 -3.94
N GLN A 449 1.36 -23.69 -3.67
CA GLN A 449 -0.03 -24.04 -3.36
C GLN A 449 -0.47 -23.68 -1.93
N SER A 450 0.43 -23.32 -1.01
CA SER A 450 0.06 -23.12 0.40
C SER A 450 -0.72 -21.84 0.70
N PHE A 451 -0.76 -20.86 -0.21
CA PHE A 451 -1.56 -19.63 -0.01
C PHE A 451 -2.88 -19.60 -0.78
N SER A 452 -3.16 -20.62 -1.60
CA SER A 452 -4.38 -20.69 -2.44
C SER A 452 -5.69 -20.82 -1.65
N SER A 453 -5.65 -21.26 -0.39
CA SER A 453 -6.86 -21.65 0.35
C SER A 453 -7.44 -20.57 1.28
N PHE A 454 -6.73 -19.46 1.53
CA PHE A 454 -7.13 -18.51 2.57
C PHE A 454 -8.23 -17.54 2.12
N PHE A 455 -8.24 -17.12 0.85
CA PHE A 455 -9.26 -16.20 0.30
C PHE A 455 -10.31 -16.87 -0.59
N GLU A 456 -10.07 -18.06 -1.14
CA GLU A 456 -11.09 -18.81 -1.89
C GLU A 456 -12.32 -19.12 -1.01
N ASN A 457 -12.11 -19.46 0.28
CA ASN A 457 -13.17 -19.81 1.22
C ASN A 457 -13.97 -18.61 1.78
N LYS A 458 -13.61 -17.36 1.46
CA LYS A 458 -14.28 -16.14 1.98
C LYS A 458 -15.03 -15.33 0.92
N SER A 459 -15.02 -15.76 -0.34
CA SER A 459 -15.85 -15.23 -1.43
C SER A 459 -17.38 -15.33 -1.17
N SER A 460 -17.80 -16.04 -0.10
CA SER A 460 -19.19 -16.08 0.40
C SER A 460 -19.61 -14.86 1.25
N LEU A 461 -18.70 -13.96 1.64
CA LEU A 461 -18.99 -12.88 2.60
C LEU A 461 -19.77 -11.69 2.02
N PHE A 462 -19.87 -11.56 0.69
CA PHE A 462 -20.62 -10.48 0.02
C PHE A 462 -22.04 -10.88 -0.44
N SER A 463 -22.56 -12.02 0.02
CA SER A 463 -23.93 -12.48 -0.27
C SER A 463 -24.67 -12.91 1.01
N LYS A 464 -24.87 -11.99 1.96
CA LYS A 464 -25.93 -12.15 2.97
C LYS A 464 -27.10 -11.25 2.60
N LYS A 465 -28.11 -11.83 1.97
CA LYS A 465 -29.45 -11.23 1.85
C LYS A 465 -29.96 -10.89 3.26
N PRO A 466 -30.63 -9.74 3.46
CA PRO A 466 -31.25 -9.43 4.74
C PRO A 466 -32.38 -10.44 5.03
N PRO A 467 -32.65 -10.77 6.30
CA PRO A 467 -33.77 -11.64 6.65
C PRO A 467 -35.08 -10.96 6.25
N ARG A 468 -35.93 -11.69 5.52
CA ARG A 468 -37.29 -11.23 5.19
C ARG A 468 -38.10 -11.11 6.49
N SER A 469 -38.75 -9.97 6.66
CA SER A 469 -39.80 -9.74 7.65
C SER A 469 -41.03 -10.59 7.32
N GLY A 470 -41.42 -11.47 8.25
CA GLY A 470 -42.70 -12.17 8.22
C GLY A 470 -43.45 -11.89 9.52
N SER A 471 -44.62 -11.26 9.41
CA SER A 471 -45.61 -11.10 10.49
C SER A 471 -46.80 -12.06 10.22
N PRO A 472 -47.74 -12.32 11.16
CA PRO A 472 -47.78 -13.59 11.91
C PRO A 472 -49.09 -14.40 11.78
N SER A 473 -49.08 -15.60 12.42
CA SER A 473 -50.19 -16.42 12.98
C SER A 473 -50.60 -17.71 12.23
N PRO A 474 -51.22 -18.72 12.89
CA PRO A 474 -51.04 -19.21 14.28
C PRO A 474 -50.94 -20.76 14.42
N SER A 475 -50.56 -21.18 15.65
CA SER A 475 -50.86 -22.44 16.36
C SER A 475 -50.39 -23.79 15.82
N GLU A 476 -49.50 -24.46 16.56
CA GLU A 476 -49.86 -25.59 17.45
C GLU A 476 -48.71 -25.91 18.44
N ASN A 477 -49.09 -26.31 19.66
CA ASN A 477 -48.22 -26.48 20.84
C ASN A 477 -47.43 -27.82 20.83
N PRO A 478 -46.37 -27.95 21.66
CA PRO A 478 -45.36 -29.00 21.59
C PRO A 478 -45.62 -30.17 22.56
N PRO A 479 -44.76 -31.21 22.55
CA PRO A 479 -44.47 -31.95 23.76
C PRO A 479 -43.01 -31.82 24.21
N LEU A 480 -42.92 -31.67 25.54
CA LEU A 480 -41.81 -31.85 26.46
C LEU A 480 -41.07 -33.19 26.26
N GLU A 481 -39.78 -33.23 26.58
CA GLU A 481 -39.10 -34.13 27.55
C GLU A 481 -37.56 -34.14 27.28
N THR A 482 -36.75 -33.47 28.12
CA THR A 482 -35.95 -33.94 29.29
C THR A 482 -34.62 -34.65 28.97
N ASP A 483 -33.55 -34.11 29.57
CA ASP A 483 -32.27 -34.69 30.09
C ASP A 483 -31.43 -35.63 29.18
N TRP A 484 -30.09 -35.63 29.12
CA TRP A 484 -29.02 -35.61 30.14
C TRP A 484 -27.69 -35.20 29.45
N THR A 485 -26.87 -34.28 30.00
CA THR A 485 -25.63 -34.50 30.79
C THR A 485 -24.46 -35.27 30.12
N ILE A 486 -23.37 -34.51 29.86
CA ILE A 486 -21.92 -34.77 30.05
C ILE A 486 -21.40 -36.21 29.86
N VAL A 487 -20.53 -36.42 28.86
CA VAL A 487 -19.05 -36.61 28.94
C VAL A 487 -18.45 -36.21 27.60
#